data_AF-A0A7J7U8E7-F1
#
_entry.id   AF-A0A7J7U8E7-F1
#
_cell.length_a   1.000
_cell.length_b   1.000
_cell.length_c   1.000
_cell.angle_alpha   90.00
_cell.angle_beta   90.00
_cell.angle_gamma   90.00
#
_symmetry.space_group_name_H-M   'P 1'
#
loop_
_entity.id
_entity.type
_entity.pdbx_description
1 polymer ?
#
loop_
_entity_poly.entity_id
_entity_poly.type
_entity_poly.pdbx_seq_one_letter_code
_entity_poly.pdbx_strand_id
1 'polypeptide(L)'
;MAKNKVCLVDAEPDALRQLRTSEFKPYVVFVKPAIQEKRKMPPMSPACEDIAAPFDEEQGEMSASAAFIDQHYGHLVDAVLVREDLQSACSQLRALLESLGKDAHWVPVRWVR
;
A
#
# COMPACT_ATOMS: atom_id res chain seq x y z
N MET A 1 2.60 -22.87 19.36
CA MET A 1 1.68 -22.05 18.54
C MET A 1 1.24 -20.86 19.37
N ALA A 2 1.88 -19.71 19.20
CA ALA A 2 1.48 -18.50 19.91
C ALA A 2 0.09 -18.05 19.41
N LYS A 3 -0.77 -17.67 20.37
CA LYS A 3 -2.11 -17.04 20.28
C LYS A 3 -2.56 -16.67 18.85
N ASN A 4 -3.78 -17.08 18.46
CA ASN A 4 -4.52 -16.75 17.22
C ASN A 4 -4.40 -15.25 16.82
N LYS A 5 -3.25 -14.88 16.28
CA LYS A 5 -2.82 -13.51 16.00
C LYS A 5 -2.09 -13.52 14.68
N VAL A 6 -2.32 -12.48 13.89
CA VAL A 6 -1.62 -12.25 12.64
C VAL A 6 -0.38 -11.41 12.94
N CYS A 7 0.75 -11.75 12.35
CA CYS A 7 1.96 -10.93 12.41
C CYS A 7 1.80 -9.78 11.40
N LEU A 8 1.93 -8.54 11.87
CA LEU A 8 1.99 -7.37 11.01
C LEU A 8 3.45 -6.91 10.93
N VAL A 9 3.95 -6.76 9.71
CA VAL A 9 5.31 -6.32 9.44
C VAL A 9 5.23 -5.14 8.51
N ASP A 10 5.83 -4.02 8.92
CA ASP A 10 6.15 -2.91 8.01
C ASP A 10 7.51 -3.22 7.39
N ALA A 11 7.57 -3.30 6.06
CA ALA A 11 8.72 -3.80 5.33
C ALA A 11 9.01 -2.93 4.10
N GLU A 12 10.29 -2.65 3.89
CA GLU A 12 10.75 -2.05 2.63
C GLU A 12 10.52 -3.01 1.45
N PRO A 13 10.26 -2.51 0.23
CA PRO A 13 9.97 -3.34 -0.95
C PRO A 13 11.03 -4.42 -1.23
N ASP A 14 12.30 -4.12 -0.99
CA ASP A 14 13.40 -5.07 -1.21
C ASP A 14 13.37 -6.27 -0.27
N ALA A 15 12.79 -6.11 0.93
CA ALA A 15 12.62 -7.20 1.88
C ALA A 15 11.57 -8.23 1.42
N LEU A 16 10.63 -7.86 0.55
CA LEU A 16 9.56 -8.76 0.08
C LEU A 16 10.09 -10.02 -0.58
N ARG A 17 11.23 -9.95 -1.29
CA ARG A 17 11.84 -11.11 -1.92
C ARG A 17 12.30 -12.16 -0.91
N GLN A 18 12.77 -11.71 0.25
CA GLN A 18 13.24 -12.57 1.33
C GLN A 18 12.07 -13.09 2.18
N LEU A 19 11.01 -12.29 2.33
CA LEU A 19 9.81 -12.67 3.07
C LEU A 19 8.88 -13.61 2.29
N ARG A 20 8.86 -13.56 0.95
CA ARG A 20 7.92 -14.33 0.10
C ARG A 20 8.34 -15.81 -0.08
N THR A 21 8.50 -16.53 1.04
CA THR A 21 8.90 -17.94 1.11
C THR A 21 7.73 -18.84 1.55
N SER A 22 7.91 -20.16 1.42
CA SER A 22 6.93 -21.16 1.89
C SER A 22 6.83 -21.21 3.42
N GLU A 23 7.79 -20.65 4.15
CA GLU A 23 7.77 -20.60 5.61
C GLU A 23 6.86 -19.48 6.11
N PHE A 24 6.99 -18.28 5.54
CA PHE A 24 6.24 -17.11 6.01
C PHE A 24 4.90 -16.92 5.29
N LYS A 25 4.81 -17.28 4.00
CA LYS A 25 3.63 -17.11 3.13
C LYS A 25 2.91 -15.77 3.37
N PRO A 26 3.62 -14.63 3.27
CA PRO A 26 3.05 -13.33 3.60
C PRO A 26 1.92 -12.98 2.64
N TYR A 27 0.90 -12.29 3.17
CA TYR A 27 -0.10 -11.59 2.36
C TYR A 27 0.28 -10.10 2.32
N VAL A 28 0.67 -9.61 1.16
CA VAL A 28 1.29 -8.30 0.96
C VAL A 28 0.22 -7.29 0.54
N VAL A 29 -0.05 -6.31 1.40
CA VAL A 29 -0.95 -5.19 1.11
C VAL A 29 -0.12 -3.96 0.82
N PHE A 30 -0.21 -3.41 -0.38
CA PHE A 30 0.42 -2.14 -0.72
C PHE A 30 -0.56 -1.00 -0.45
N VAL A 31 -0.22 -0.12 0.50
CA VAL A 31 -1.02 1.07 0.83
C VAL A 31 -0.44 2.26 0.10
N LYS A 32 -1.20 2.85 -0.83
CA LYS A 32 -0.78 4.03 -1.58
C LYS A 32 -1.69 5.23 -1.31
N PRO A 33 -1.18 6.47 -1.37
CA PRO A 33 -2.01 7.66 -1.18
C PRO A 33 -3.05 7.77 -2.30
N ALA A 34 -4.20 8.37 -1.99
CA ALA A 34 -5.11 8.85 -3.02
C ALA A 34 -4.43 9.99 -3.80
N ILE A 35 -4.07 9.74 -5.06
CA ILE A 35 -3.55 10.78 -5.94
C ILE A 35 -4.75 11.60 -6.40
N GLN A 36 -4.97 12.74 -5.76
CA GLN A 36 -5.87 13.74 -6.30
C GLN A 36 -5.16 14.36 -7.50
N GLU A 37 -5.59 14.02 -8.72
CA GLU A 37 -5.26 14.82 -9.90
C GLU A 37 -5.87 16.21 -9.70
N LYS A 38 -5.16 17.11 -9.00
CA LYS A 38 -5.50 18.52 -8.98
C LYS A 38 -5.43 18.98 -10.43
N ARG A 39 -6.58 19.03 -11.11
CA ARG A 39 -6.74 19.77 -12.37
C ARG A 39 -6.05 21.11 -12.15
N LYS A 40 -4.99 21.37 -12.92
CA LYS A 40 -4.24 22.63 -12.90
C LYS A 40 -5.23 23.78 -13.17
N MET A 41 -5.84 24.31 -12.12
CA MET A 41 -6.62 25.53 -12.19
C MET A 41 -5.60 26.67 -12.09
N PRO A 42 -5.62 27.64 -13.01
CA PRO A 42 -4.62 28.71 -13.03
C PRO A 42 -4.63 29.47 -11.70
N PRO A 43 -3.47 29.85 -11.17
CA PRO A 43 -3.35 30.44 -9.85
C PRO A 43 -4.11 31.77 -9.80
N MET A 44 -5.20 31.82 -9.05
CA MET A 44 -5.76 33.08 -8.59
C MET A 44 -5.04 33.45 -7.29
N SER A 45 -4.21 34.50 -7.37
CA SER A 45 -3.55 35.25 -6.28
C SER A 45 -2.25 34.68 -5.66
N PRO A 46 -1.19 35.50 -5.50
CA PRO A 46 0.15 35.09 -5.06
C PRO A 46 0.37 35.20 -3.54
N ALA A 47 -0.68 35.11 -2.72
CA ALA A 47 -0.59 35.48 -1.30
C ALA A 47 -0.50 34.31 -0.31
N CYS A 48 -0.34 33.06 -0.79
CA CYS A 48 -0.35 31.87 0.06
C CYS A 48 0.58 30.77 -0.51
N GLU A 49 1.79 31.12 -0.94
CA GLU A 49 2.73 30.13 -1.53
C GLU A 49 3.51 29.34 -0.47
N ASP A 50 3.78 29.90 0.72
CA ASP A 50 4.75 29.30 1.68
C ASP A 50 4.25 28.05 2.43
N ILE A 51 2.94 27.92 2.71
CA ILE A 51 2.41 26.77 3.47
C ILE A 51 1.87 25.67 2.54
N ALA A 52 1.47 26.04 1.32
CA ALA A 52 0.93 25.10 0.33
C ALA A 52 2.04 24.34 -0.44
N ALA A 53 3.21 24.96 -0.63
CA ALA A 53 4.34 24.36 -1.33
C ALA A 53 4.90 23.07 -0.69
N PRO A 54 5.22 23.01 0.62
CA PRO A 54 5.81 21.82 1.22
C PRO A 54 4.89 20.59 1.22
N PHE A 55 3.57 20.80 1.28
CA PHE A 55 2.58 19.71 1.21
C PHE A 55 2.46 19.12 -0.21
N ASP A 56 2.66 19.94 -1.25
CA ASP A 56 2.57 19.50 -2.65
C ASP A 56 3.83 18.72 -3.07
N GLU A 57 5.01 19.08 -2.54
CA GLU A 57 6.27 18.34 -2.76
C GLU A 57 6.24 16.96 -2.12
N GLU A 58 5.86 16.85 -0.84
CA GLU A 58 5.73 15.57 -0.14
C GLU A 58 4.71 14.65 -0.85
N GLN A 59 3.57 15.20 -1.28
CA GLN A 59 2.57 14.44 -2.02
C GLN A 59 3.08 14.00 -3.40
N GLY A 60 3.90 14.83 -4.07
CA GLY A 60 4.58 14.48 -5.31
C GLY A 60 5.59 13.35 -5.13
N GLU A 61 6.42 13.41 -4.09
CA GLU A 61 7.39 12.36 -3.75
C GLU A 61 6.71 11.04 -3.41
N MET A 62 5.65 11.07 -2.59
CA MET A 62 4.84 9.88 -2.28
C MET A 62 4.21 9.27 -3.54
N SER A 63 3.76 10.10 -4.48
CA SER A 63 3.19 9.64 -5.75
C SER A 63 4.24 8.99 -6.65
N ALA A 64 5.43 9.59 -6.76
CA ALA A 64 6.55 9.04 -7.51
C ALA A 64 7.03 7.71 -6.91
N SER A 65 7.16 7.65 -5.58
CA SER A 65 7.50 6.43 -4.84
C SER A 65 6.46 5.33 -5.07
N ALA A 66 5.17 5.67 -5.01
CA ALA A 66 4.11 4.70 -5.28
C ALA A 66 4.16 4.15 -6.71
N ALA A 67 4.41 4.99 -7.71
CA ALA A 67 4.58 4.57 -9.10
C ALA A 67 5.80 3.65 -9.27
N PHE A 68 6.91 3.94 -8.59
CA PHE A 68 8.10 3.11 -8.60
C PHE A 68 7.82 1.70 -8.01
N ILE A 69 7.14 1.65 -6.86
CA ILE A 69 6.78 0.39 -6.20
C ILE A 69 5.82 -0.43 -7.07
N ASP A 70 4.78 0.21 -7.64
CA ASP A 70 3.83 -0.44 -8.54
C ASP A 70 4.56 -1.07 -9.75
N GLN A 71 5.50 -0.33 -10.35
CA GLN A 71 6.25 -0.81 -11.52
C GLN A 71 7.21 -1.98 -11.19
N HIS A 72 7.94 -1.90 -10.09
CA HIS A 72 9.04 -2.84 -9.80
C HIS A 72 8.63 -4.01 -8.90
N TYR A 73 7.65 -3.82 -8.03
CA TYR A 73 7.26 -4.79 -7.00
C TYR A 73 5.77 -5.14 -7.04
N GLY A 74 4.96 -4.54 -7.92
CA GLY A 74 3.51 -4.79 -8.01
C GLY A 74 3.15 -6.28 -8.20
N HIS A 75 4.01 -7.06 -8.85
CA HIS A 75 3.85 -8.51 -9.02
C HIS A 75 4.03 -9.34 -7.72
N LEU A 76 4.52 -8.72 -6.65
CA LEU A 76 4.69 -9.31 -5.32
C LEU A 76 3.56 -8.90 -4.35
N VAL A 77 2.68 -8.00 -4.77
CA VAL A 77 1.57 -7.46 -3.99
C VAL A 77 0.33 -8.30 -4.22
N ASP A 78 -0.38 -8.64 -3.14
CA ASP A 78 -1.60 -9.44 -3.20
C ASP A 78 -2.87 -8.56 -3.16
N ALA A 79 -2.79 -7.36 -2.56
CA ALA A 79 -3.87 -6.36 -2.60
C ALA A 79 -3.32 -4.92 -2.57
N VAL A 80 -4.00 -4.00 -3.24
CA VAL A 80 -3.69 -2.56 -3.20
C VAL A 80 -4.79 -1.82 -2.45
N LEU A 81 -4.41 -1.01 -1.47
CA LEU A 81 -5.30 -0.17 -0.70
C LEU A 81 -4.99 1.30 -0.99
N VAL A 82 -5.98 2.04 -1.49
CA VAL A 82 -5.86 3.48 -1.71
C VAL A 82 -6.34 4.21 -0.47
N ARG A 83 -5.46 4.97 0.18
CA ARG A 83 -5.77 5.74 1.39
C ARG A 83 -6.40 7.07 1.00
N GLU A 84 -7.73 7.10 0.94
CA GLU A 84 -8.52 8.34 0.83
C GLU A 84 -8.63 9.03 2.19
N ASP A 85 -9.13 8.29 3.18
CA ASP A 85 -9.16 8.69 4.58
C ASP A 85 -8.84 7.49 5.49
N LEU A 86 -8.53 7.76 6.77
CA LEU A 86 -8.13 6.70 7.70
C LEU A 86 -9.26 5.70 7.98
N GLN A 87 -10.51 6.17 8.08
CA GLN A 87 -11.64 5.33 8.45
C GLN A 87 -12.03 4.37 7.32
N SER A 88 -12.07 4.85 6.08
CA SER A 88 -12.30 4.00 4.91
C SER A 88 -11.17 2.99 4.73
N ALA A 89 -9.91 3.41 4.82
CA ALA A 89 -8.75 2.53 4.75
C ALA A 89 -8.79 1.43 5.82
N CYS A 90 -9.07 1.78 7.08
CA CYS A 90 -9.21 0.80 8.16
C CYS A 90 -10.36 -0.18 7.91
N SER A 91 -11.47 0.28 7.34
CA SER A 91 -12.63 -0.57 7.04
C SER A 91 -12.32 -1.54 5.91
N GLN A 92 -11.67 -1.07 4.84
CA GLN A 92 -11.21 -1.91 3.72
C GLN A 92 -10.20 -2.97 4.19
N LEU A 93 -9.22 -2.59 5.02
CA LEU A 93 -8.24 -3.52 5.56
C LEU A 93 -8.90 -4.61 6.43
N ARG A 94 -9.90 -4.26 7.25
CA ARG A 94 -10.66 -5.24 8.03
C ARG A 94 -11.41 -6.23 7.13
N ALA A 95 -12.08 -5.73 6.10
CA ALA A 95 -12.78 -6.59 5.15
C ALA A 95 -11.83 -7.57 4.43
N LEU A 96 -10.64 -7.09 4.01
CA LEU A 96 -9.60 -7.92 3.41
C LEU A 96 -9.09 -9.00 4.38
N LEU A 97 -8.86 -8.66 5.65
CA LEU A 97 -8.43 -9.63 6.66
C LEU A 97 -9.50 -10.68 6.95
N GLU A 98 -10.78 -10.29 6.93
CA GLU A 98 -11.89 -11.23 7.12
C GLU A 98 -12.06 -12.18 5.94
N SER A 99 -11.89 -11.73 4.70
CA SER A 99 -11.91 -12.60 3.52
C SER A 99 -10.70 -13.52 3.47
N LEU A 100 -9.52 -13.04 3.91
CA LEU A 100 -8.29 -13.83 3.94
C LEU A 100 -8.43 -15.12 4.76
N GLY A 101 -9.23 -15.09 5.83
CA GLY A 101 -9.49 -16.25 6.69
C GLY A 101 -10.58 -17.21 6.18
N LYS A 102 -11.34 -16.84 5.13
CA LYS A 102 -12.49 -17.59 4.62
C LYS A 102 -12.27 -18.14 3.22
N ASP A 103 -11.62 -17.35 2.37
CA ASP A 103 -11.53 -17.61 0.94
C ASP A 103 -10.22 -18.32 0.57
N ALA A 104 -10.23 -19.03 -0.55
CA ALA A 104 -9.02 -19.59 -1.12
C ALA A 104 -8.22 -18.51 -1.87
N HIS A 105 -6.90 -18.51 -1.71
CA HIS A 105 -6.02 -17.51 -2.30
C HIS A 105 -4.98 -18.14 -3.21
N TRP A 106 -4.62 -17.42 -4.28
CA TRP A 106 -3.54 -17.84 -5.16
C TRP A 106 -2.20 -17.74 -4.44
N VAL A 107 -1.46 -18.84 -4.44
CA VAL A 107 -0.11 -18.89 -3.90
C VAL A 107 0.85 -19.41 -4.97
N PRO A 108 2.13 -18.98 -4.95
CA PRO A 108 3.16 -19.59 -5.77
C PRO A 108 3.19 -21.11 -5.59
N VAL A 109 3.31 -21.85 -6.70
CA VAL A 109 3.37 -23.34 -6.68
C VAL A 109 4.46 -23.85 -5.73
N ARG A 110 5.57 -23.13 -5.62
CA ARG A 110 6.68 -23.45 -4.69
C ARG A 110 6.30 -23.44 -3.20
N TRP A 111 5.15 -22.89 -2.83
CA TRP A 111 4.66 -22.86 -1.44
C TRP A 111 3.78 -24.05 -1.06
N VAL A 112 3.37 -24.86 -2.03
CA VAL A 112 2.42 -25.98 -1.86
C VAL A 112 3.14 -27.34 -1.90
N ARG A 113 4.48 -27.34 -1.92
CA ARG A 113 5.30 -28.55 -1.83
C ARG A 113 5.74 -28.81 -0.40
#